data_AF-K2AP39-F1
#
_entry.id   AF-K2AP39-F1
#
_cell.length_a   1.000
_cell.length_b   1.000
_cell.length_c   1.000
_cell.angle_alpha   90.00
_cell.angle_beta   90.00
_cell.angle_gamma   90.00
#
_symmetry.space_group_name_H-M   'P 1'
#
loop_
_entity.id
_entity.type
_entity.pdbx_description
1 polymer ?
#
loop_
_entity_poly.entity_id
_entity_poly.type
_entity_poly.pdbx_seq_one_letter_code
_entity_poly.pdbx_strand_id
1 'polypeptide(L)'
;MKFQELKNIAHILRGRTIETSHKAEVPHLGSCLSCIDILVALYWHILRIDPKRPDQEERDRFILSKGHGAPALFQVLAMKGFFDESLLQSFN
;
A
#
# COMPACT_ATOMS: atom_id res chain seq x y z
N MET A 1 5.43 5.96 15.52
CA MET A 1 6.23 6.54 14.43
C MET A 1 6.09 8.05 14.44
N LYS A 2 7.15 8.76 14.05
CA LYS A 2 7.11 10.23 13.91
C LYS A 2 6.46 10.60 12.57
N PHE A 3 5.82 11.77 12.51
CA PHE A 3 5.14 12.25 11.30
C PHE A 3 6.05 12.28 10.05
N GLN A 4 7.33 12.64 10.23
CA GLN A 4 8.30 12.67 9.13
C GLN A 4 8.58 11.28 8.54
N GLU A 5 8.55 10.23 9.36
CA GLU A 5 8.74 8.85 8.89
C GLU A 5 7.56 8.43 7.99
N LEU A 6 6.33 8.80 8.36
CA LEU A 6 5.15 8.56 7.53
C LEU A 6 5.24 9.28 6.18
N LYS A 7 5.70 10.54 6.17
CA LYS A 7 5.94 11.29 4.92
C LYS A 7 6.97 10.59 4.02
N ASN A 8 8.05 10.09 4.60
CA ASN A 8 9.10 9.40 3.86
C ASN A 8 8.57 8.09 3.24
N ILE A 9 7.80 7.31 4.00
CA ILE A 9 7.14 6.10 3.49
C ILE A 9 6.20 6.45 2.33
N ALA A 10 5.37 7.47 2.50
CA ALA A 10 4.45 7.93 1.45
C ALA A 10 5.21 8.40 0.19
N HIS A 11 6.39 9.01 0.34
CA HIS A 11 7.22 9.43 -0.80
C HIS A 11 7.76 8.21 -1.57
N ILE A 12 8.30 7.21 -0.86
CA ILE A 12 8.81 5.98 -1.48
C ILE A 12 7.69 5.23 -2.20
N LEU A 13 6.52 5.08 -1.56
CA LEU A 13 5.37 4.39 -2.15
C LEU A 13 4.86 5.09 -3.42
N ARG A 14 4.91 6.43 -3.51
CA ARG A 14 4.58 7.15 -4.75
C ARG A 14 5.51 6.75 -5.88
N GLY A 15 6.82 6.75 -5.64
CA GLY A 15 7.82 6.35 -6.63
C GLY A 15 7.58 4.92 -7.12
N ARG A 16 7.42 3.97 -6.19
CA ARG A 16 7.14 2.56 -6.53
C ARG A 16 5.83 2.37 -7.30
N THR A 17 4.80 3.12 -6.95
CA THR A 17 3.50 3.08 -7.63
C THR A 17 3.62 3.58 -9.07
N ILE A 18 4.38 4.65 -9.30
CA ILE A 18 4.67 5.17 -10.66
C ILE A 18 5.44 4.13 -11.47
N GLU A 19 6.51 3.56 -10.88
CA GLU A 19 7.33 2.54 -11.55
C GLU A 19 6.51 1.30 -11.93
N THR A 20 5.67 0.82 -11.02
CA THR A 20 4.81 -0.35 -11.26
C THR A 20 3.77 -0.06 -12.32
N SER A 21 3.11 1.11 -12.26
CA SER A 21 2.14 1.53 -13.28
C SER A 21 2.77 1.64 -14.66
N HIS A 22 4.02 2.11 -14.75
CA HIS A 22 4.75 2.16 -16.01
C HIS A 22 5.07 0.75 -16.55
N LYS A 23 5.60 -0.14 -15.71
CA LYS A 23 6.02 -1.49 -16.11
C LYS A 23 4.86 -2.40 -16.52
N ALA A 24 3.75 -2.32 -15.78
CA ALA A 24 2.58 -3.16 -15.99
C ALA A 24 1.51 -2.48 -16.88
N GLU A 25 1.80 -1.29 -17.41
CA GLU A 25 0.87 -0.50 -18.26
C GLU A 25 -0.53 -0.28 -17.62
N VAL A 26 -0.58 -0.27 -16.28
CA VAL A 26 -1.85 -0.23 -15.54
C VAL A 26 -2.46 1.18 -15.55
N PRO A 27 -3.74 1.32 -15.94
CA PRO A 27 -4.44 2.60 -15.89
C PRO A 27 -4.75 3.04 -14.45
N HIS A 28 -5.22 4.27 -14.26
CA HIS A 28 -5.64 4.83 -12.96
C HIS A 28 -4.53 5.22 -11.97
N LEU A 29 -3.35 5.59 -12.48
CA LEU A 29 -2.25 6.14 -11.67
C LEU A 29 -2.71 7.27 -10.74
N GLY A 30 -3.52 8.21 -11.22
CA GLY A 30 -4.03 9.31 -10.40
C GLY A 30 -4.86 8.83 -9.19
N SER A 31 -5.67 7.80 -9.36
CA SER A 31 -6.42 7.21 -8.25
C SER A 31 -5.52 6.54 -7.24
N CYS A 32 -4.47 5.84 -7.69
CA CYS A 32 -3.47 5.24 -6.82
C CYS A 32 -2.74 6.30 -5.98
N LEU A 33 -2.21 7.33 -6.65
CA LEU A 33 -1.43 8.39 -6.00
C LEU A 33 -2.28 9.20 -4.99
N SER A 34 -3.56 9.44 -5.29
CA SER A 34 -4.46 10.23 -4.44
C SER A 34 -4.68 9.68 -3.03
N CYS A 35 -4.45 8.37 -2.80
CA CYS A 35 -4.71 7.76 -1.49
C CYS A 35 -3.48 7.34 -0.71
N ILE A 36 -2.26 7.57 -1.21
CA ILE A 36 -1.05 7.03 -0.55
C ILE A 36 -0.88 7.55 0.87
N ASP A 37 -1.08 8.85 1.14
CA ASP A 37 -0.94 9.37 2.51
C ASP A 37 -1.97 8.75 3.47
N ILE A 38 -3.20 8.54 2.99
CA ILE A 38 -4.28 7.91 3.77
C ILE A 38 -3.89 6.46 4.08
N LEU A 39 -3.46 5.70 3.08
CA LEU A 39 -3.03 4.32 3.27
C LEU A 39 -1.84 4.23 4.23
N VAL A 40 -0.87 5.13 4.12
CA VAL A 40 0.28 5.16 5.03
C VAL A 40 -0.14 5.45 6.47
N ALA A 41 -0.99 6.45 6.68
CA ALA A 41 -1.53 6.74 8.00
C ALA A 41 -2.29 5.52 8.58
N LEU A 42 -3.11 4.87 7.75
CA LEU A 42 -3.85 3.69 8.17
C LEU A 42 -2.92 2.52 8.55
N TYR A 43 -1.99 2.13 7.68
CA TYR A 43 -1.19 0.92 7.86
C TYR A 43 0.00 1.07 8.82
N TRP A 44 0.50 2.28 9.07
CA TRP A 44 1.62 2.51 10.00
C TRP A 44 1.23 3.18 11.30
N HIS A 45 0.01 3.70 11.44
CA HIS A 45 -0.38 4.41 12.65
C HIS A 45 -1.74 4.02 13.23
N ILE A 46 -2.77 3.80 12.41
CA ILE A 46 -4.15 3.69 12.92
C ILE A 46 -4.59 2.23 13.09
N LEU A 47 -4.39 1.39 12.07
CA LEU A 47 -4.96 0.04 12.05
C LEU A 47 -4.24 -0.90 13.04
N ARG A 48 -5.03 -1.64 13.83
CA ARG A 48 -4.59 -2.79 14.62
C ARG A 48 -4.41 -3.99 13.70
N ILE A 49 -3.21 -4.11 13.12
CA ILE A 49 -2.84 -5.19 12.18
C ILE A 49 -1.44 -5.73 12.46
N ASP A 50 -1.24 -7.01 12.14
CA ASP A 50 0.05 -7.69 12.19
C ASP A 50 0.28 -8.43 10.86
N PRO A 51 1.28 -8.02 10.07
CA PRO A 51 1.59 -8.66 8.79
C PRO A 51 1.92 -10.16 8.90
N LYS A 52 2.44 -10.60 10.04
CA LYS A 52 2.79 -12.01 10.28
C LYS A 52 1.61 -12.86 10.72
N ARG A 53 0.49 -12.22 11.08
CA ARG A 53 -0.74 -12.86 11.57
C ARG A 53 -1.96 -12.14 10.96
N PRO A 54 -2.10 -12.16 9.62
CA PRO A 54 -3.12 -11.39 8.88
C PRO A 54 -4.55 -11.93 9.08
N ASP A 55 -4.69 -13.09 9.70
CA ASP A 55 -5.92 -13.83 9.96
C ASP A 55 -6.48 -13.61 11.37
N GLN A 56 -5.81 -12.82 12.22
CA GLN A 56 -6.31 -12.46 13.54
C GLN A 56 -7.75 -11.96 13.50
N GLU A 57 -8.62 -12.59 14.29
CA GLU A 57 -10.04 -12.28 14.37
C GLU A 57 -10.28 -10.80 14.75
N GLU A 58 -9.52 -10.33 15.73
CA GLU A 58 -9.58 -8.99 16.31
C GLU A 58 -8.90 -7.91 15.46
N ARG A 59 -8.34 -8.22 14.28
CA ARG A 59 -7.68 -7.17 13.48
C ARG A 59 -8.68 -6.17 12.93
N ASP A 60 -8.23 -4.93 12.74
CA ASP A 60 -9.01 -4.00 11.93
C ASP A 60 -9.09 -4.47 10.47
N ARG A 61 -10.24 -4.23 9.85
CA ARG A 61 -10.51 -4.60 8.45
C ARG A 61 -10.56 -3.37 7.58
N PHE A 62 -9.67 -3.31 6.60
CA PHE A 62 -9.65 -2.27 5.58
C PHE A 62 -10.24 -2.82 4.28
N ILE A 63 -11.19 -2.09 3.68
CA ILE A 63 -11.78 -2.42 2.38
C ILE A 63 -11.55 -1.23 1.44
N LEU A 64 -10.80 -1.45 0.36
CA LEU A 64 -10.60 -0.44 -0.66
C LEU A 64 -11.75 -0.47 -1.67
N SER A 65 -12.83 0.25 -1.39
CA SER A 65 -14.01 0.30 -2.27
C SER A 65 -13.67 0.83 -3.67
N LYS A 66 -12.70 1.75 -3.78
CA LYS A 66 -12.13 2.18 -5.06
C LYS A 66 -11.13 1.15 -5.61
N GLY A 67 -11.64 0.03 -6.13
CA GLY A 67 -10.82 -1.11 -6.58
C GLY A 67 -9.72 -0.76 -7.59
N HIS A 68 -9.94 0.25 -8.42
CA HIS A 68 -8.93 0.75 -9.37
C HIS A 68 -7.71 1.43 -8.70
N GLY A 69 -7.74 1.66 -7.38
CA GLY A 69 -6.60 2.07 -6.57
C GLY A 69 -5.80 0.90 -5.95
N ALA A 70 -6.16 -0.35 -6.26
CA ALA A 70 -5.51 -1.55 -5.73
C ALA A 70 -3.99 -1.60 -5.92
N PRO A 71 -3.39 -1.12 -7.03
CA PRO A 71 -1.93 -1.12 -7.17
C PRO A 71 -1.21 -0.40 -6.01
N ALA A 72 -1.72 0.74 -5.55
CA ALA A 72 -1.16 1.44 -4.39
C ALA A 72 -1.30 0.63 -3.09
N LEU A 73 -2.42 -0.08 -2.92
CA LEU A 73 -2.63 -0.93 -1.76
C LEU A 73 -1.66 -2.13 -1.75
N PHE A 74 -1.39 -2.74 -2.90
CA PHE A 74 -0.42 -3.84 -2.98
C PHE A 74 1.00 -3.37 -2.61
N GLN A 75 1.40 -2.17 -3.07
CA GLN A 75 2.67 -1.55 -2.66
C GLN A 75 2.75 -1.34 -1.13
N VAL A 76 1.65 -0.87 -0.54
CA VAL A 76 1.54 -0.67 0.91
C VAL A 76 1.66 -2.00 1.67
N LEU A 77 0.93 -3.03 1.24
CA LEU A 77 0.94 -4.35 1.89
C LEU A 77 2.32 -5.02 1.79
N ALA A 78 2.96 -4.93 0.62
CA ALA A 78 4.31 -5.46 0.40
C ALA A 78 5.33 -4.76 1.32
N MET A 79 5.38 -3.43 1.30
CA MET A 79 6.30 -2.66 2.16
C MET A 79 6.01 -2.87 3.66
N LYS A 80 4.75 -3.10 4.02
CA LYS A 80 4.37 -3.40 5.40
C LYS A 80 4.75 -4.83 5.81
N GLY A 81 5.09 -5.70 4.87
CA GLY A 81 5.58 -7.06 5.11
C GLY A 81 4.50 -8.14 5.15
N PHE A 82 3.34 -7.90 4.50
CA PHE A 82 2.29 -8.93 4.38
C PHE A 82 2.65 -10.03 3.39
N PHE A 83 3.51 -9.73 2.43
CA PHE A 83 4.05 -10.67 1.46
C PHE A 83 5.38 -10.13 0.91
N ASP A 84 6.14 -10.99 0.23
CA ASP A 84 7.43 -10.62 -0.35
C ASP A 84 7.28 -9.62 -1.50
N GLU A 85 8.09 -8.56 -1.51
CA GLU A 85 8.01 -7.51 -2.53
C GLU A 85 8.24 -8.05 -3.95
N SER A 86 8.94 -9.17 -4.13
CA SER A 86 9.14 -9.81 -5.45
C SER A 86 7.82 -10.23 -6.11
N LEU A 87 6.74 -10.48 -5.35
CA LEU A 87 5.42 -10.80 -5.91
C LEU A 87 4.84 -9.62 -6.71
N LEU A 88 5.30 -8.39 -6.47
CA LEU A 88 4.91 -7.23 -7.27
C LEU A 88 5.45 -7.30 -8.70
N GLN A 89 6.47 -8.12 -8.98
CA GLN A 89 6.98 -8.32 -10.35
C GLN A 89 6.02 -9.13 -11.22
N SER A 90 5.15 -9.94 -10.62
CA SER A 90 4.09 -10.67 -11.33
C SER A 90 2.78 -9.88 -11.46
N PHE A 91 2.82 -8.58 -11.16
CA PHE A 91 1.65 -7.70 -11.28
C PHE A 91 1.39 -7.41 -12.77
N ASN A 92 0.20 -7.79 -13.24
CA ASN A 92 -0.29 -7.62 -14.61
C ASN A 92 -1.49 -6.66 -14.62
#